data_AF-A0A1F6SAA2-F1
#
_entry.id   AF-A0A1F6SAA2-F1
#
_cell.length_a   1.000
_cell.length_b   1.000
_cell.length_c   1.000
_cell.angle_alpha   90.00
_cell.angle_beta   90.00
_cell.angle_gamma   90.00
#
_symmetry.space_group_name_H-M   'P 1'
#
loop_
_entity.id
_entity.type
_entity.pdbx_description
1 polymer ?
#
loop_
_entity_poly.entity_id
_entity_poly.type
_entity_poly.pdbx_seq_one_letter_code
_entity_poly.pdbx_strand_id
1 'polypeptide(L)'
;MIDSIGLGDFLTNIVIGTSLLLSVGIFLFLVRKQKNISWIWLSCSLNAVSFLYFMGSASYIVSIFNIFIWPIINIILIFYYVRKKNQ
;
A
#
# COMPACT_ATOMS: atom_id res chain seq x y z
N MET A 1 9.74 0.46 -34.39
CA MET A 1 9.03 1.04 -33.23
C MET A 1 8.72 -0.11 -32.30
N ILE A 2 9.70 -0.53 -31.49
CA ILE A 2 9.44 -1.47 -30.40
C ILE A 2 8.53 -0.70 -29.45
N ASP A 3 7.31 -1.18 -29.27
CA ASP A 3 6.26 -0.57 -28.49
C ASP A 3 6.76 -0.12 -27.11
N SER A 4 7.06 1.17 -26.98
CA SER A 4 7.41 1.82 -25.72
C SER A 4 6.30 1.66 -24.66
N ILE A 5 5.08 1.39 -25.12
CA ILE A 5 3.90 1.09 -24.31
C ILE A 5 4.08 -0.25 -23.57
N GLY A 6 4.54 -1.31 -24.24
CA GLY A 6 4.69 -2.63 -23.62
C GLY A 6 5.83 -2.71 -22.61
N LEU A 7 6.91 -1.96 -22.84
CA LEU A 7 8.08 -1.92 -21.94
C LEU A 7 7.79 -1.09 -20.67
N GLY A 8 6.99 -0.03 -20.79
CA GLY A 8 6.52 0.79 -19.67
C GLY A 8 5.59 0.00 -18.73
N ASP A 9 4.64 -0.74 -19.29
CA ASP A 9 3.71 -1.57 -18.49
C ASP A 9 4.46 -2.71 -17.78
N PHE A 10 5.44 -3.32 -18.44
CA PHE A 10 6.27 -4.38 -17.85
C PHE A 10 7.09 -3.87 -16.65
N LEU A 11 7.77 -2.73 -16.79
CA LEU A 11 8.54 -2.13 -15.70
C LEU A 11 7.64 -1.72 -14.53
N THR A 12 6.48 -1.14 -14.82
CA THR A 12 5.52 -0.72 -13.79
C THR A 12 5.01 -1.92 -12.98
N ASN A 13 4.69 -3.02 -13.67
CA ASN A 13 4.27 -4.26 -13.01
C ASN A 13 5.38 -4.87 -12.12
N ILE A 14 6.65 -4.79 -12.53
CA ILE A 14 7.79 -5.24 -11.70
C ILE A 14 7.90 -4.37 -10.44
N VAL A 15 7.79 -3.06 -10.56
CA VAL A 15 7.89 -2.12 -9.42
C VAL A 15 6.73 -2.35 -8.43
N ILE A 16 5.52 -2.57 -8.93
CA ILE A 16 4.34 -2.85 -8.11
C ILE A 16 4.49 -4.20 -7.41
N GLY A 17 4.90 -5.25 -8.13
CA GLY A 17 5.11 -6.59 -7.58
C GLY A 17 6.19 -6.64 -6.51
N THR A 18 7.33 -5.98 -6.74
CA THR A 18 8.43 -5.89 -5.77
C THR A 18 8.04 -5.09 -4.53
N SER A 19 7.29 -3.99 -4.69
CA SER A 19 6.75 -3.20 -3.57
C SER A 19 5.77 -4.00 -2.72
N LEU A 20 4.92 -4.82 -3.34
CA LEU A 20 4.02 -5.76 -2.65
C LEU A 20 4.79 -6.79 -1.83
N LEU A 21 5.79 -7.45 -2.42
CA LEU A 21 6.61 -8.44 -1.71
C LEU A 21 7.34 -7.84 -0.51
N LEU A 22 7.92 -6.65 -0.66
CA LEU A 22 8.55 -5.91 0.44
C LEU A 22 7.56 -5.57 1.55
N SER A 23 6.35 -5.11 1.19
CA SER A 23 5.31 -4.78 2.15
C SER A 23 4.86 -5.97 2.99
N VAL A 24 4.65 -7.13 2.35
CA VAL A 24 4.25 -8.37 3.02
C VAL A 24 5.40 -8.90 3.89
N GLY A 25 6.65 -8.82 3.41
CA GLY A 25 7.82 -9.23 4.18
C GLY A 25 7.99 -8.42 5.48
N ILE A 26 7.85 -7.10 5.40
CA ILE A 26 7.93 -6.21 6.57
C ILE A 26 6.74 -6.46 7.51
N PHE A 27 5.54 -6.71 6.97
CA PHE A 27 4.37 -7.09 7.78
C PHE A 27 4.61 -8.37 8.59
N LEU A 28 5.09 -9.45 7.96
CA LEU A 28 5.36 -10.73 8.63
C LEU A 28 6.41 -10.59 9.74
N PHE A 29 7.42 -9.74 9.52
CA PHE A 29 8.41 -9.42 10.55
C PHE A 29 7.81 -8.63 11.72
N LEU A 30 7.02 -7.60 11.43
CA LEU A 30 6.41 -6.73 12.43
C LEU A 30 5.29 -7.43 13.22
N VAL A 31 4.52 -8.34 12.60
CA VAL A 31 3.38 -9.00 13.28
C VAL A 31 3.85 -9.84 14.47
N ARG A 32 5.07 -10.38 14.41
CA ARG A 32 5.69 -11.17 15.49
C ARG A 32 6.13 -10.32 16.68
N LYS A 33 6.49 -9.05 16.47
CA LYS A 33 7.02 -8.18 17.52
C LYS A 33 6.00 -7.15 18.03
N GLN A 34 5.21 -6.56 17.13
CA GLN A 34 4.31 -5.45 17.42
C GLN A 34 3.06 -5.52 16.54
N LYS A 35 2.15 -6.43 16.91
CA LYS A 35 0.94 -6.78 16.14
C LYS A 35 0.08 -5.58 15.74
N ASN A 36 0.01 -4.51 16.54
CA ASN A 36 -0.80 -3.33 16.17
C ASN A 36 -0.09 -2.43 15.15
N ILE A 37 1.23 -2.28 15.24
CA ILE A 37 2.03 -1.47 14.31
C ILE A 37 2.11 -2.16 12.94
N SER A 38 2.12 -3.50 12.91
CA SER A 38 2.08 -4.23 11.64
C SER A 38 0.79 -3.96 10.85
N TRP A 39 -0.37 -3.85 11.52
CA TRP A 39 -1.62 -3.53 10.83
C TRP A 39 -1.64 -2.12 10.24
N ILE A 40 -1.09 -1.14 10.97
CA ILE A 40 -0.92 0.22 10.46
C ILE A 40 0.04 0.22 9.26
N TRP A 41 1.16 -0.50 9.37
CA TRP A 41 2.15 -0.60 8.30
C TRP A 41 1.58 -1.23 7.03
N LEU A 42 0.87 -2.35 7.15
CA LEU A 42 0.20 -3.03 6.03
C LEU A 42 -0.79 -2.10 5.34
N SER A 43 -1.57 -1.34 6.12
CA SER A 43 -2.51 -0.38 5.58
C SER A 43 -1.79 0.77 4.86
N CYS A 44 -0.73 1.35 5.42
CA CYS A 44 0.06 2.37 4.72
C CYS A 44 0.69 1.83 3.42
N SER A 45 1.24 0.62 3.43
CA SER A 45 1.90 0.04 2.27
C SER A 45 0.93 -0.33 1.15
N LEU A 46 -0.25 -0.87 1.48
CA LEU A 46 -1.30 -1.15 0.49
C LEU A 46 -1.81 0.14 -0.18
N ASN A 47 -1.78 1.27 0.54
CA ASN A 47 -2.08 2.58 -0.06
C ASN A 47 -1.01 3.04 -1.05
N ALA A 48 0.26 2.87 -0.69
CA ALA A 48 1.36 3.24 -1.57
C ALA A 48 1.35 2.39 -2.84
N VAL A 49 1.07 1.08 -2.70
CA VAL A 49 0.93 0.16 -3.84
C VAL A 49 -0.27 0.54 -4.72
N SER A 50 -1.41 0.89 -4.14
CA SER A 50 -2.59 1.31 -4.93
C SER A 50 -2.34 2.63 -5.67
N PHE A 51 -1.59 3.56 -5.07
CA PHE A 51 -1.16 4.79 -5.73
C PHE A 51 -0.17 4.53 -6.89
N LEU A 52 0.79 3.63 -6.71
CA LEU A 52 1.71 3.23 -7.78
C LEU A 52 0.97 2.50 -8.93
N TYR A 53 -0.02 1.69 -8.58
CA TYR A 53 -0.91 1.05 -9.56
C TYR A 53 -1.75 2.06 -10.34
N PHE A 54 -2.16 3.16 -9.71
CA PHE A 54 -2.87 4.26 -10.36
C PHE A 54 -1.98 5.04 -11.34
N MET A 55 -0.74 5.33 -10.95
CA MET A 55 0.24 5.96 -11.84
C MET A 55 0.58 5.06 -13.05
N GLY A 56 0.46 3.74 -12.90
CA GLY A 56 0.76 2.75 -13.92
C GLY A 56 -0.40 2.30 -14.81
N SER A 57 -1.66 2.51 -14.42
CA SER A 57 -2.82 2.00 -15.16
C SER A 57 -3.91 3.05 -15.32
N ALA A 58 -4.38 3.23 -16.56
CA ALA A 58 -5.41 4.20 -16.95
C ALA A 58 -6.84 3.89 -16.43
N SER A 59 -6.98 3.13 -15.34
CA SER A 59 -8.28 2.76 -14.76
C SER A 59 -8.60 3.68 -13.57
N TYR A 60 -9.28 4.79 -13.88
CA TYR A 60 -9.38 5.96 -13.01
C TYR A 60 -10.37 5.83 -11.84
N ILE A 61 -11.40 4.99 -11.92
CA ILE A 61 -12.54 5.08 -10.97
C ILE A 61 -12.29 4.35 -9.65
N VAL A 62 -11.77 3.12 -9.67
CA VAL A 62 -11.54 2.32 -8.44
C VAL A 62 -10.37 2.90 -7.62
N SER A 63 -9.41 3.51 -8.31
CA SER A 63 -8.18 4.05 -7.73
C SER A 63 -8.39 5.37 -6.98
N ILE A 64 -9.28 6.24 -7.45
CA ILE A 64 -9.59 7.52 -6.78
C ILE A 64 -10.25 7.27 -5.41
N PHE A 65 -11.19 6.32 -5.33
CA PHE A 65 -11.82 5.95 -4.05
C PHE A 65 -10.79 5.42 -3.04
N ASN A 66 -9.80 4.64 -3.48
CA ASN A 66 -8.73 4.16 -2.61
C ASN A 66 -7.84 5.29 -2.08
N ILE A 67 -7.51 6.30 -2.90
CA ILE A 67 -6.69 7.44 -2.46
C ILE A 67 -7.36 8.22 -1.31
N PHE A 68 -8.69 8.36 -1.33
CA PHE A 68 -9.40 9.13 -0.30
C PHE A 68 -9.81 8.31 0.93
N ILE A 69 -10.26 7.06 0.75
CA ILE A 69 -10.76 6.23 1.85
C ILE A 69 -9.61 5.68 2.71
N TRP A 70 -8.49 5.35 2.10
CA TRP A 70 -7.43 4.61 2.78
C TRP A 70 -6.58 5.44 3.77
N PRO A 71 -6.31 6.74 3.54
CA PRO A 71 -5.76 7.63 4.57
C PRO A 71 -6.66 7.74 5.81
N ILE A 72 -7.99 7.75 5.62
CA ILE A 72 -8.96 7.80 6.72
C ILE A 72 -8.85 6.52 7.57
N ILE A 73 -8.79 5.35 6.94
CA ILE A 73 -8.58 4.07 7.62
C ILE A 73 -7.25 4.07 8.40
N ASN A 74 -6.17 4.60 7.82
CA ASN A 74 -4.88 4.73 8.50
C ASN A 74 -4.95 5.64 9.73
N ILE A 75 -5.62 6.78 9.63
CA ILE A 75 -5.80 7.71 10.77
C ILE A 75 -6.59 7.02 11.89
N ILE A 76 -7.66 6.30 11.56
CA ILE A 76 -8.46 5.55 12.54
C ILE A 76 -7.60 4.47 13.24
N LEU A 77 -6.80 3.71 12.48
CA LEU A 77 -5.91 2.68 13.04
C LEU A 77 -4.83 3.28 13.95
N ILE A 78 -4.26 4.43 13.59
CA ILE A 78 -3.29 5.15 14.42
C ILE A 78 -3.95 5.64 15.71
N PHE A 79 -5.13 6.24 15.64
CA PHE A 79 -5.89 6.67 16.82
C PHE A 79 -6.22 5.50 17.75
N TYR A 80 -6.67 4.38 17.17
CA TYR A 80 -6.94 3.16 17.93
C TYR A 80 -5.67 2.65 18.64
N TYR A 81 -4.52 2.67 17.96
CA TYR A 81 -3.25 2.25 18.54
C TYR A 81 -2.79 3.17 19.67
N VAL A 82 -2.84 4.49 19.49
CA VAL A 82 -2.47 5.47 20.51
C VAL A 82 -3.35 5.31 21.76
N ARG A 83 -4.67 5.13 21.58
CA ARG A 83 -5.60 4.91 22.69
C ARG A 83 -5.29 3.64 23.46
N LYS A 84 -5.01 2.53 22.76
CA LYS A 84 -4.69 1.24 23.39
C LYS A 84 -3.36 1.24 24.14
N LYS A 85 -2.41 2.12 23.78
CA LYS A 85 -1.11 2.25 24.46
C LYS A 85 -1.19 3.07 25.75
N ASN A 86 -2.18 3.97 25.87
CA ASN A 86 -2.35 4.86 27.03
C ASN A 86 -3.26 4.28 28.12
N GLN A 87 -3.77 3.06 27.95
CA GLN A 87 -4.46 2.27 28.98
C GLN A 87 -3.51 1.22 29.53
#